data_AF-A0AAW1NWH1-F1
#
_entry.id   AF-A0AAW1NWH1-F1
#
_cell.length_a   1.000
_cell.length_b   1.000
_cell.length_c   1.000
_cell.angle_alpha   90.00
_cell.angle_beta   90.00
_cell.angle_gamma   90.00
#
_symmetry.space_group_name_H-M   'P 1'
#
loop_
_entity.id
_entity.type
_entity.pdbx_description
1 polymer ?
#
loop_
_entity_poly.entity_id
_entity_poly.type
_entity_poly.pdbx_seq_one_letter_code
_entity_poly.pdbx_strand_id
1 'polypeptide(L)'
;MAQPPALGQALNGRPVQAFKATSVRPRQAHRRLTTYAAIRVRPYTVRRGDTLSSIAKKRDLSFEELVKLNHDVKPDMLVEGQTIVLPAGKLSERDKAILQGIGPGTYRTYPVRAGETIEDIISKRNISRREVDQLNQEANLDNLFEHQLIKLPANKFTVREREMLTGTLGVPQEFFSTAGPWSKVLIGAVMLGAAFSFYMFRQRNDDDNDNIVSSP
;
A
#
# COMPACT_ATOMS: atom_id res chain seq x y z
N MET A 1 47.74 -14.98 90.44
CA MET A 1 48.06 -15.88 89.31
C MET A 1 47.08 -15.52 88.19
N ALA A 2 47.41 -15.04 86.99
CA ALA A 2 48.64 -14.69 86.31
C ALA A 2 48.34 -13.50 85.34
N GLN A 3 49.41 -12.85 84.89
CA GLN A 3 49.52 -11.52 84.25
C GLN A 3 48.84 -11.36 82.87
N PRO A 4 48.58 -10.12 82.41
CA PRO A 4 48.24 -9.80 81.01
C PRO A 4 49.50 -9.54 80.16
N PRO A 5 49.39 -9.62 78.82
CA PRO A 5 49.94 -8.53 78.01
C PRO A 5 49.10 -8.15 76.77
N ALA A 6 49.51 -7.03 76.19
CA ALA A 6 48.78 -6.16 75.27
C ALA A 6 49.05 -6.39 73.76
N LEU A 7 48.34 -5.57 72.97
CA LEU A 7 48.66 -5.03 71.63
C LEU A 7 48.37 -5.90 70.39
N GLY A 8 47.36 -5.44 69.63
CA GLY A 8 47.60 -4.89 68.29
C GLY A 8 47.55 -5.81 67.05
N GLN A 9 46.60 -5.46 66.17
CA GLN A 9 46.60 -5.64 64.70
C GLN A 9 46.16 -6.98 64.07
N ALA A 10 45.10 -6.89 63.27
CA ALA A 10 45.01 -7.27 61.83
C ALA A 10 43.67 -7.94 61.46
N LEU A 11 42.84 -7.17 60.75
CA LEU A 11 42.22 -7.49 59.46
C LEU A 11 41.71 -8.93 59.22
N ASN A 12 40.38 -9.08 59.10
CA ASN A 12 39.68 -9.58 57.89
C ASN A 12 38.27 -10.11 58.23
N GLY A 13 37.36 -9.20 58.56
CA GLY A 13 35.92 -9.46 58.46
C GLY A 13 35.46 -9.20 57.02
N ARG A 14 35.08 -10.27 56.33
CA ARG A 14 34.65 -10.29 54.91
C ARG A 14 33.64 -9.18 54.60
N PRO A 15 33.73 -8.50 53.44
CA PRO A 15 32.69 -7.58 53.01
C PRO A 15 31.39 -8.36 52.82
N VAL A 16 30.31 -7.90 53.46
CA VAL A 16 28.95 -8.30 53.11
C VAL A 16 28.79 -8.07 51.62
N GLN A 17 28.58 -9.15 50.87
CA GLN A 17 28.26 -9.05 49.45
C GLN A 17 26.98 -8.23 49.34
N ALA A 18 27.09 -7.03 48.78
CA ALA A 18 25.95 -6.31 48.30
C ALA A 18 25.20 -7.25 47.35
N PHE A 19 24.00 -7.68 47.74
CA PHE A 19 23.06 -8.26 46.80
C PHE A 19 22.84 -7.19 45.74
N LYS A 20 23.51 -7.33 44.59
CA LYS A 20 23.13 -6.60 43.39
C LYS A 20 21.66 -6.95 43.19
N ALA A 21 20.80 -5.97 43.40
CA ALA A 21 19.44 -6.05 42.93
C ALA A 21 19.54 -6.37 41.44
N THR A 22 19.27 -7.62 41.07
CA THR A 22 19.08 -7.98 39.68
C THR A 22 17.86 -7.17 39.26
N SER A 23 18.14 -6.04 38.61
CA SER A 23 17.18 -5.34 37.77
C SER A 23 16.71 -6.38 36.77
N VAL A 24 15.60 -7.04 37.09
CA VAL A 24 14.77 -7.68 36.09
C VAL A 24 14.29 -6.52 35.25
N ARG A 25 15.06 -6.19 34.22
CA ARG A 25 14.61 -5.28 33.17
C ARG A 25 13.27 -5.86 32.74
N PRO A 26 12.16 -5.11 32.86
CA PRO A 26 10.93 -5.58 32.26
C PRO A 26 11.30 -5.80 30.80
N ARG A 27 11.25 -7.07 30.37
CA ARG A 27 11.38 -7.43 28.97
C ARG A 27 10.26 -6.62 28.35
N GLN A 28 10.60 -5.52 27.68
CA GLN A 28 9.65 -4.75 26.89
C GLN A 28 9.24 -5.71 25.78
N ALA A 29 8.31 -6.60 26.11
CA ALA A 29 7.33 -7.04 25.18
C ALA A 29 6.64 -5.75 24.79
N HIS A 30 7.20 -5.08 23.79
CA HIS A 30 6.40 -4.44 22.79
C HIS A 30 5.52 -5.56 22.23
N ARG A 31 4.48 -5.91 22.97
CA ARG A 31 3.21 -6.28 22.39
C ARG A 31 2.92 -5.06 21.55
N ARG A 32 3.42 -5.10 20.31
CA ARG A 32 2.85 -4.37 19.20
C ARG A 32 1.43 -4.87 19.22
N LEU A 33 0.60 -4.18 20.00
CA LEU A 33 -0.73 -3.89 19.56
C LEU A 33 -0.44 -3.23 18.22
N THR A 34 -0.44 -4.05 17.17
CA THR A 34 -0.71 -3.56 15.84
C THR A 34 -2.11 -3.01 15.98
N THR A 35 -2.21 -1.80 16.54
CA THR A 35 -3.34 -0.93 16.35
C THR A 35 -3.57 -1.07 14.86
N TYR A 36 -4.74 -1.60 14.51
CA TYR A 36 -5.15 -1.76 13.14
C TYR A 36 -5.23 -0.33 12.59
N ALA A 37 -4.07 0.25 12.27
CA ALA A 37 -3.93 1.52 11.61
C ALA A 37 -4.72 1.30 10.35
N ALA A 38 -5.95 1.81 10.35
CA ALA A 38 -7.06 1.32 9.53
C ALA A 38 -6.49 0.88 8.19
N ILE A 39 -6.36 -0.44 7.99
CA ILE A 39 -5.61 -0.95 6.85
C ILE A 39 -6.36 -0.41 5.65
N ARG A 40 -5.83 0.65 5.02
CA ARG A 40 -6.41 1.19 3.81
C ARG A 40 -6.17 0.09 2.80
N VAL A 41 -7.25 -0.50 2.33
CA VAL A 41 -7.20 -1.56 1.34
C VAL A 41 -7.66 -1.04 -0.01
N ARG A 42 -7.31 -1.76 -1.07
CA ARG A 42 -7.73 -1.51 -2.44
C ARG A 42 -8.12 -2.80 -3.14
N PRO A 43 -9.11 -2.78 -4.05
CA PRO A 43 -9.43 -3.93 -4.87
C PRO A 43 -8.32 -4.21 -5.90
N TYR A 44 -8.19 -5.48 -6.29
CA TYR A 44 -7.29 -5.97 -7.33
C TYR A 44 -7.95 -7.09 -8.11
N THR A 45 -8.12 -6.91 -9.42
CA THR A 45 -8.56 -7.99 -10.30
C THR A 45 -7.39 -8.91 -10.64
N VAL A 46 -7.57 -10.20 -10.45
CA VAL A 46 -6.61 -11.26 -10.78
C VAL A 46 -6.44 -11.36 -12.29
N ARG A 47 -5.20 -11.55 -12.76
CA ARG A 47 -4.88 -11.71 -14.17
C ARG A 47 -4.50 -13.15 -14.49
N ARG A 48 -4.54 -13.50 -15.78
CA ARG A 48 -3.99 -14.78 -16.25
C ARG A 48 -2.58 -15.02 -15.73
N GLY A 49 -2.37 -16.15 -15.06
CA GLY A 49 -1.07 -16.55 -14.50
C GLY A 49 -0.71 -15.91 -13.16
N ASP A 50 -1.58 -15.08 -12.58
CA ASP A 50 -1.38 -14.61 -11.21
C ASP A 50 -1.60 -15.76 -10.21
N THR A 51 -0.77 -15.79 -9.17
CA THR A 51 -0.91 -16.64 -7.99
C THR A 51 -0.81 -15.76 -6.75
N LEU A 52 -1.35 -16.17 -5.59
CA LEU A 52 -1.25 -15.34 -4.38
C LEU A 52 0.24 -15.08 -4.05
N SER A 53 1.08 -16.10 -4.22
CA SER A 53 2.52 -16.01 -4.02
C SER A 53 3.19 -15.01 -4.97
N SER A 54 2.83 -15.00 -6.26
CA SER A 54 3.42 -14.07 -7.22
C SER A 54 2.93 -12.63 -7.00
N ILE A 55 1.67 -12.44 -6.60
CA ILE A 55 1.11 -11.13 -6.23
C ILE A 55 1.79 -10.60 -4.96
N ALA A 56 1.96 -11.45 -3.94
CA ALA A 56 2.55 -11.08 -2.67
C ALA A 56 4.02 -10.68 -2.85
N LYS A 57 4.79 -11.48 -3.60
CA LYS A 57 6.20 -11.18 -3.94
C LYS A 57 6.36 -9.84 -4.65
N LYS A 58 5.48 -9.51 -5.61
CA LYS A 58 5.53 -8.24 -6.36
C LYS A 58 5.24 -7.00 -5.50
N ARG A 59 4.78 -7.17 -4.27
CA ARG A 59 4.27 -6.10 -3.40
C ARG A 59 4.89 -6.13 -2.00
N ASP A 60 5.97 -6.88 -1.82
CA ASP A 60 6.64 -7.07 -0.53
C ASP A 60 5.65 -7.42 0.60
N LEU A 61 4.78 -8.38 0.31
CA LEU A 61 3.82 -8.98 1.22
C LEU A 61 4.19 -10.44 1.48
N SER A 62 3.93 -10.93 2.67
CA SER A 62 3.94 -12.37 2.93
C SER A 62 2.68 -13.03 2.36
N PHE A 63 2.80 -14.30 2.00
CA PHE A 63 1.66 -15.11 1.59
C PHE A 63 0.57 -15.16 2.68
N GLU A 64 0.99 -15.32 3.93
CA GLU A 64 0.07 -15.39 5.07
C GLU A 64 -0.70 -14.09 5.30
N GLU A 65 -0.05 -12.92 5.17
CA GLU A 65 -0.74 -11.63 5.22
C GLU A 65 -1.81 -11.51 4.14
N LEU A 66 -1.52 -11.97 2.92
CA LEU A 66 -2.46 -11.88 1.81
C LEU A 66 -3.65 -12.83 1.96
N VAL A 67 -3.42 -14.04 2.48
CA VAL A 67 -4.49 -15.00 2.82
C VAL A 67 -5.35 -14.49 3.97
N LYS A 68 -4.75 -13.95 5.03
CA LYS A 68 -5.47 -13.29 6.13
C LYS A 68 -6.23 -12.04 5.68
N LEU A 69 -5.88 -11.44 4.55
CA LEU A 69 -6.67 -10.33 4.03
C LEU A 69 -7.87 -10.82 3.20
N ASN A 70 -7.75 -12.01 2.61
CA ASN A 70 -8.69 -12.58 1.64
C ASN A 70 -9.16 -13.97 2.08
N HIS A 71 -9.72 -14.07 3.30
CA HIS A 71 -10.08 -15.34 3.95
C HIS A 71 -11.01 -16.24 3.14
N ASP A 72 -11.82 -15.65 2.27
CA ASP A 72 -12.81 -16.31 1.41
C ASP A 72 -12.24 -16.73 0.04
N VAL A 73 -10.99 -16.37 -0.25
CA VAL A 73 -10.29 -16.74 -1.49
C VAL A 73 -9.49 -18.02 -1.26
N LYS A 74 -9.68 -19.00 -2.14
CA LYS A 74 -8.87 -20.22 -2.15
C LYS A 74 -7.47 -19.92 -2.71
N PRO A 75 -6.40 -20.07 -1.90
CA PRO A 75 -5.05 -19.66 -2.32
C PRO A 75 -4.53 -20.34 -3.58
N ASP A 76 -4.89 -21.61 -3.77
CA ASP A 76 -4.43 -22.46 -4.87
C ASP A 76 -5.34 -22.39 -6.11
N MET A 77 -6.45 -21.64 -6.02
CA MET A 77 -7.48 -21.56 -7.07
C MET A 77 -7.89 -20.11 -7.32
N LEU A 78 -6.92 -19.29 -7.73
CA LEU A 78 -7.20 -17.95 -8.24
C LEU A 78 -7.75 -18.03 -9.66
N VAL A 79 -8.88 -17.38 -9.89
CA VAL A 79 -9.53 -17.31 -11.20
C VAL A 79 -9.22 -15.97 -11.85
N GLU A 80 -8.87 -15.97 -13.13
CA GLU A 80 -8.73 -14.72 -13.88
C GLU A 80 -10.03 -13.91 -13.83
N GLY A 81 -9.92 -12.60 -13.60
CA GLY A 81 -11.08 -11.72 -13.44
C GLY A 81 -11.66 -11.69 -12.01
N GLN A 82 -11.23 -12.59 -11.11
CA GLN A 82 -11.63 -12.55 -9.70
C GLN A 82 -11.10 -11.29 -9.02
N THR A 83 -11.89 -10.72 -8.11
CA THR A 83 -11.45 -9.57 -7.32
C THR A 83 -10.98 -10.00 -5.93
N ILE A 84 -9.77 -9.59 -5.59
CA ILE A 84 -9.18 -9.73 -4.25
C ILE A 84 -8.85 -8.34 -3.68
N VAL A 85 -8.51 -8.30 -2.40
CA VAL A 85 -8.19 -7.09 -1.66
C VAL A 85 -6.69 -7.06 -1.33
N LEU A 86 -6.05 -5.91 -1.53
CA LEU A 86 -4.64 -5.66 -1.23
C LEU A 86 -4.48 -4.48 -0.28
N PRO A 87 -3.42 -4.43 0.56
CA PRO A 87 -3.08 -3.22 1.31
C PRO A 87 -2.71 -2.08 0.35
N ALA A 88 -3.31 -0.91 0.53
CA ALA A 88 -3.13 0.25 -0.33
C ALA A 88 -1.70 0.82 -0.29
N GLY A 89 -1.02 0.72 0.86
CA GLY A 89 0.38 1.14 1.01
C GLY A 89 1.40 0.20 0.38
N LYS A 90 0.98 -0.97 -0.12
CA LYS A 90 1.85 -2.00 -0.70
C LYS A 90 1.68 -2.00 -2.22
N LEU A 91 2.23 -0.95 -2.82
CA LEU A 91 2.28 -0.74 -4.25
C LEU A 91 3.41 -1.56 -4.87
N SER A 92 3.13 -2.20 -6.00
CA SER A 92 4.21 -2.81 -6.79
C SER A 92 5.04 -1.71 -7.47
N GLU A 93 6.28 -2.01 -7.86
CA GLU A 93 7.12 -1.07 -8.64
C GLU A 93 6.40 -0.53 -9.89
N ARG A 94 5.57 -1.37 -10.51
CA ARG A 94 4.68 -0.97 -11.60
C ARG A 94 3.69 0.12 -11.18
N ASP A 95 2.99 -0.11 -10.07
CA ASP A 95 1.97 0.81 -9.58
C ASP A 95 2.61 2.15 -9.22
N LYS A 96 3.80 2.11 -8.59
CA LYS A 96 4.62 3.28 -8.31
C LYS A 96 5.02 4.02 -9.58
N ALA A 97 5.50 3.34 -10.62
CA ALA A 97 5.87 3.97 -11.88
C ALA A 97 4.68 4.63 -12.60
N ILE A 98 3.50 4.00 -12.57
CA ILE A 98 2.26 4.59 -13.13
C ILE A 98 1.87 5.84 -12.33
N LEU A 99 1.95 5.78 -10.99
CA LEU A 99 1.62 6.91 -10.09
C LEU A 99 2.63 8.06 -10.19
N GLN A 100 3.92 7.77 -10.25
CA GLN A 100 5.00 8.76 -10.39
C GLN A 100 4.99 9.43 -11.77
N GLY A 101 4.48 8.75 -12.79
CA GLY A 101 4.27 9.31 -14.13
C GLY A 101 3.12 10.33 -14.20
N ILE A 102 2.34 10.54 -13.13
CA ILE A 102 1.28 11.56 -13.07
C ILE A 102 1.89 12.85 -12.52
N GLY A 103 2.57 13.60 -13.38
CA GLY A 103 2.93 15.00 -13.09
C GLY A 103 1.75 15.95 -13.38
N PRO A 104 1.86 17.26 -13.09
CA PRO A 104 0.89 18.28 -13.49
C PRO A 104 0.81 18.52 -15.02
N GLY A 105 1.19 17.52 -15.82
CA GLY A 105 1.44 17.62 -17.26
C GLY A 105 0.35 17.01 -18.15
N THR A 106 0.57 17.11 -19.46
CA THR A 106 -0.30 16.61 -20.53
C THR A 106 -0.21 15.11 -20.78
N TYR A 107 0.81 14.44 -20.23
CA TYR A 107 1.09 13.02 -20.45
C TYR A 107 1.56 12.32 -19.17
N ARG A 108 1.51 10.99 -19.21
CA ARG A 108 2.10 10.07 -18.22
C ARG A 108 3.06 9.10 -18.90
N THR A 109 4.07 8.65 -18.18
CA THR A 109 5.00 7.62 -18.67
C THR A 109 4.46 6.21 -18.40
N TYR A 110 4.51 5.34 -19.39
CA TYR A 110 4.13 3.94 -19.32
C TYR A 110 5.33 3.04 -19.66
N PRO A 111 5.75 2.15 -18.74
CA PRO A 111 6.75 1.14 -19.05
C PRO A 111 6.10 -0.02 -19.84
N VAL A 112 6.54 -0.18 -21.08
CA VAL A 112 6.18 -1.29 -21.96
C VAL A 112 6.53 -2.62 -21.30
N ARG A 113 5.65 -3.61 -21.43
CA ARG A 113 5.92 -4.98 -20.95
C ARG A 113 6.51 -5.84 -22.05
N ALA A 114 7.18 -6.93 -21.66
CA ALA A 114 7.55 -7.99 -22.59
C ALA A 114 6.38 -8.37 -23.51
N GLY A 115 6.60 -8.23 -24.81
CA GLY A 115 5.65 -8.62 -25.85
C GLY A 115 4.42 -7.73 -26.02
N GLU A 116 4.31 -6.58 -25.33
CA GLU A 116 3.22 -5.63 -25.61
C GLU A 116 3.47 -4.86 -26.91
N THR A 117 2.47 -4.81 -27.78
CA THR A 117 2.47 -3.91 -28.95
C THR A 117 1.87 -2.55 -28.59
N ILE A 118 2.12 -1.53 -29.42
CA ILE A 118 1.47 -0.22 -29.22
C ILE A 118 -0.05 -0.32 -29.28
N GLU A 119 -0.59 -1.17 -30.17
CA GLU A 119 -2.03 -1.38 -30.29
C GLU A 119 -2.63 -2.04 -29.05
N ASP A 120 -1.95 -3.00 -28.43
CA ASP A 120 -2.37 -3.60 -27.16
C ASP A 120 -2.47 -2.57 -26.02
N ILE A 121 -1.60 -1.55 -26.07
CA ILE A 121 -1.52 -0.52 -25.04
C ILE A 121 -2.62 0.53 -25.25
N ILE A 122 -2.83 1.01 -26.48
CA ILE A 122 -3.75 2.13 -26.74
C ILE A 122 -5.22 1.71 -26.79
N SER A 123 -5.51 0.53 -27.37
CA SER A 123 -6.88 0.02 -27.52
C SER A 123 -7.59 -0.13 -26.18
N LYS A 124 -6.92 -0.72 -25.19
CA LYS A 124 -7.45 -0.94 -23.82
C LYS A 124 -7.75 0.36 -23.08
N ARG A 125 -7.20 1.49 -23.53
CA ARG A 125 -7.28 2.81 -22.89
C ARG A 125 -8.11 3.80 -23.69
N ASN A 126 -8.67 3.36 -24.82
CA ASN A 126 -9.36 4.22 -25.77
C ASN A 126 -8.52 5.46 -26.13
N ILE A 127 -7.24 5.23 -26.41
CA ILE A 127 -6.29 6.24 -26.89
C ILE A 127 -6.17 6.07 -28.40
N SER A 128 -6.20 7.16 -29.15
CA SER A 128 -5.99 7.09 -30.61
C SER A 128 -4.50 6.98 -30.95
N ARG A 129 -4.18 6.29 -32.05
CA ARG A 129 -2.79 6.15 -32.51
C ARG A 129 -2.11 7.51 -32.70
N ARG A 130 -2.80 8.43 -33.36
CA ARG A 130 -2.36 9.82 -33.57
C ARG A 130 -1.98 10.54 -32.28
N GLU A 131 -2.77 10.36 -31.22
CA GLU A 131 -2.53 11.00 -29.93
C GLU A 131 -1.25 10.47 -29.25
N VAL A 132 -0.95 9.18 -29.38
CA VAL A 132 0.31 8.61 -28.87
C VAL A 132 1.50 9.00 -29.72
N ASP A 133 1.37 8.98 -31.05
CA ASP A 133 2.44 9.38 -31.97
C ASP A 133 2.85 10.84 -31.71
N GLN A 134 1.88 11.74 -31.49
CA GLN A 134 2.13 13.15 -31.15
C GLN A 134 2.94 13.33 -29.86
N LEU A 135 2.76 12.44 -28.88
CA LEU A 135 3.50 12.46 -27.63
C LEU A 135 4.90 11.85 -27.75
N ASN A 136 5.12 10.96 -28.72
CA ASN A 136 6.33 10.15 -28.84
C ASN A 136 7.01 10.30 -30.21
N GLN A 137 7.11 11.53 -30.71
CA GLN A 137 7.62 11.84 -32.06
C GLN A 137 9.03 11.30 -32.32
N GLU A 138 9.83 11.12 -31.28
CA GLU A 138 11.22 10.64 -31.36
C GLU A 138 11.35 9.12 -31.14
N ALA A 139 10.28 8.44 -30.74
CA ALA A 139 10.32 7.02 -30.42
C ALA A 139 9.81 6.16 -31.57
N ASN A 140 10.46 5.03 -31.81
CA ASN A 140 9.90 3.99 -32.66
C ASN A 140 8.81 3.24 -31.87
N LEU A 141 7.55 3.43 -32.25
CA LEU A 141 6.39 2.80 -31.61
C LEU A 141 5.97 1.48 -32.25
N ASP A 142 6.49 1.15 -33.44
CA ASP A 142 6.17 -0.09 -34.14
C ASP A 142 6.99 -1.28 -33.64
N ASN A 143 8.14 -1.00 -33.03
CA ASN A 143 9.00 -2.01 -32.41
C ASN A 143 9.31 -1.64 -30.96
N LEU A 144 8.38 -1.99 -30.06
CA LEU A 144 8.54 -1.69 -28.65
C LEU A 144 9.37 -2.77 -27.93
N PHE A 145 10.26 -2.34 -27.05
CA PHE A 145 11.06 -3.21 -26.21
C PHE A 145 10.53 -3.26 -24.77
N GLU A 146 10.80 -4.36 -24.07
CA GLU A 146 10.47 -4.46 -22.65
C GLU A 146 11.12 -3.31 -21.85
N HIS A 147 10.36 -2.72 -20.94
CA HIS A 147 10.73 -1.57 -20.11
C HIS A 147 10.96 -0.25 -20.84
N GLN A 148 10.79 -0.20 -22.17
CA GLN A 148 10.76 1.06 -22.89
C GLN A 148 9.70 1.98 -22.29
N LEU A 149 10.09 3.22 -21.99
CA LEU A 149 9.17 4.22 -21.48
C LEU A 149 8.53 4.95 -22.66
N ILE A 150 7.21 4.88 -22.75
CA ILE A 150 6.43 5.65 -23.73
C ILE A 150 5.52 6.64 -23.00
N LYS A 151 5.21 7.76 -23.64
CA LYS A 151 4.29 8.77 -23.14
C LYS A 151 2.87 8.44 -23.59
N LEU A 152 1.93 8.40 -22.66
CA LEU A 152 0.50 8.24 -22.92
C LEU A 152 -0.24 9.48 -22.41
N PRO A 153 -1.43 9.82 -22.92
CA PRO A 153 -2.22 10.94 -22.42
C PRO A 153 -2.53 10.81 -20.92
N ALA A 154 -2.43 11.90 -20.18
CA ALA A 154 -2.58 11.90 -18.72
C ALA A 154 -3.99 11.54 -18.24
N ASN A 155 -5.02 11.70 -19.08
CA ASN A 155 -6.43 11.44 -18.75
C ASN A 155 -6.96 10.10 -19.31
N LYS A 156 -6.12 9.32 -20.00
CA LYS A 156 -6.52 8.06 -20.64
C LYS A 156 -5.91 6.86 -19.91
N PHE A 157 -6.81 6.15 -19.26
CA PHE A 157 -6.50 5.03 -18.37
C PHE A 157 -7.43 3.87 -18.72
N THR A 158 -6.93 2.65 -18.52
CA THR A 158 -7.81 1.50 -18.40
C THR A 158 -8.73 1.71 -17.20
N VAL A 159 -9.90 1.05 -17.18
CA VAL A 159 -10.79 1.05 -16.01
C VAL A 159 -9.99 0.72 -14.74
N ARG A 160 -9.18 -0.33 -14.81
CA ARG A 160 -8.23 -0.75 -13.78
C ARG A 160 -7.24 0.31 -13.31
N GLU A 161 -6.64 1.06 -14.23
CA GLU A 161 -5.72 2.13 -13.85
C GLU A 161 -6.48 3.24 -13.12
N ARG A 162 -7.69 3.63 -13.56
CA ARG A 162 -8.52 4.59 -12.81
C ARG A 162 -8.83 4.08 -11.42
N GLU A 163 -9.25 2.83 -11.31
CA GLU A 163 -9.60 2.18 -10.04
C GLU A 163 -8.44 2.08 -9.04
N MET A 164 -7.20 2.01 -9.54
CA MET A 164 -5.99 1.98 -8.72
C MET A 164 -5.48 3.38 -8.36
N LEU A 165 -5.95 4.42 -9.07
CA LEU A 165 -5.48 5.81 -8.97
C LEU A 165 -6.49 6.71 -8.25
N THR A 166 -7.79 6.47 -8.42
CA THR A 166 -8.82 7.13 -7.63
C THR A 166 -8.83 6.47 -6.26
N GLY A 167 -8.72 7.29 -5.22
CA GLY A 167 -9.08 6.85 -3.88
C GLY A 167 -10.46 6.20 -3.88
N THR A 168 -10.75 5.49 -2.80
CA THR A 168 -11.87 4.58 -2.64
C THR A 168 -13.27 5.22 -2.69
N LEU A 169 -13.48 6.34 -3.38
CA LEU A 169 -14.77 7.00 -3.57
C LEU A 169 -15.48 6.60 -4.89
N GLY A 170 -14.87 5.75 -5.73
CA GLY A 170 -15.40 5.44 -7.06
C GLY A 170 -14.97 4.08 -7.60
N VAL A 171 -15.15 3.03 -6.80
CA VAL A 171 -14.90 1.64 -7.20
C VAL A 171 -16.04 1.16 -8.12
N PRO A 172 -15.76 0.70 -9.36
CA PRO A 172 -16.75 0.19 -10.30
C PRO A 172 -17.52 -1.03 -9.79
N GLN A 173 -18.76 -1.17 -10.28
CA GLN A 173 -19.71 -2.16 -9.78
C GLN A 173 -19.24 -3.60 -10.05
N GLU A 174 -18.48 -3.81 -11.12
CA GLU A 174 -17.88 -5.10 -11.49
C GLU A 174 -16.94 -5.68 -10.43
N PHE A 175 -16.38 -4.85 -9.54
CA PHE A 175 -15.59 -5.36 -8.43
C PHE A 175 -16.45 -6.08 -7.41
N PHE A 176 -17.65 -5.57 -7.14
CA PHE A 176 -18.55 -6.21 -6.21
C PHE A 176 -19.14 -7.48 -6.81
N SER A 177 -19.33 -7.59 -8.13
CA SER A 177 -19.84 -8.84 -8.71
C SER A 177 -18.84 -9.99 -8.65
N THR A 178 -17.54 -9.69 -8.78
CA THR A 178 -16.44 -10.68 -8.84
C THR A 178 -15.71 -10.90 -7.51
N ALA A 179 -16.00 -10.08 -6.50
CA ALA A 179 -15.45 -10.20 -5.16
C ALA A 179 -16.22 -11.21 -4.31
N GLY A 180 -15.48 -11.95 -3.48
CA GLY A 180 -16.07 -12.78 -2.44
C GLY A 180 -16.77 -11.94 -1.35
N PRO A 181 -17.63 -12.56 -0.52
CA PRO A 181 -18.40 -11.88 0.53
C PRO A 181 -17.54 -11.00 1.45
N TRP A 182 -16.35 -11.48 1.83
CA TRP A 182 -15.48 -10.74 2.75
C TRP A 182 -14.81 -9.56 2.06
N SER A 183 -14.37 -9.78 0.82
CA SER A 183 -13.80 -8.73 -0.02
C SER A 183 -14.79 -7.58 -0.27
N LYS A 184 -16.09 -7.88 -0.48
CA LYS A 184 -17.16 -6.87 -0.61
C LYS A 184 -17.30 -5.99 0.62
N VAL A 185 -17.29 -6.60 1.81
CA VAL A 185 -17.40 -5.88 3.10
C VAL A 185 -16.23 -4.92 3.26
N LEU A 186 -15.00 -5.39 2.98
CA LEU A 186 -13.80 -4.57 3.08
C LEU A 186 -13.82 -3.40 2.08
N ILE A 187 -14.15 -3.66 0.80
CA ILE A 187 -14.25 -2.61 -0.22
C ILE A 187 -15.34 -1.59 0.17
N GLY A 188 -16.51 -2.04 0.59
CA GLY A 188 -17.63 -1.19 1.01
C GLY A 188 -17.30 -0.32 2.23
N ALA A 189 -16.61 -0.87 3.23
CA ALA A 189 -16.18 -0.12 4.41
C ALA A 189 -15.20 1.00 4.06
N VAL A 190 -14.26 0.75 3.13
CA VAL A 190 -13.35 1.81 2.68
C VAL A 190 -14.10 2.87 1.86
N MET A 191 -15.11 2.51 1.06
CA MET A 191 -15.95 3.46 0.33
C MET A 191 -16.69 4.42 1.27
N LEU A 192 -17.32 3.88 2.32
CA LEU A 192 -18.04 4.67 3.32
C LEU A 192 -17.09 5.60 4.10
N GLY A 193 -15.91 5.11 4.49
CA GLY A 193 -14.90 5.93 5.18
C GLY A 193 -14.35 7.06 4.31
N ALA A 194 -14.16 6.82 3.01
CA ALA A 194 -13.73 7.83 2.06
C ALA A 194 -14.81 8.87 1.80
N ALA A 195 -16.07 8.45 1.63
CA ALA A 195 -17.23 9.34 1.51
C ALA A 195 -17.42 10.22 2.75
N PHE A 196 -17.30 9.65 3.95
CA PHE A 196 -17.35 10.39 5.20
C PHE A 196 -16.19 11.39 5.32
N SER A 197 -14.96 10.98 4.99
CA SER A 197 -13.80 11.88 5.01
C SER A 197 -13.96 13.05 4.02
N PHE A 198 -14.51 12.79 2.83
CA PHE A 198 -14.80 13.83 1.84
C PHE A 198 -15.92 14.78 2.30
N TYR A 199 -16.98 14.24 2.89
CA TYR A 199 -18.06 15.01 3.50
C TYR A 199 -17.55 15.95 4.60
N MET A 200 -16.71 15.45 5.51
CA MET A 200 -16.09 16.24 6.58
C MET A 200 -15.10 17.29 6.04
N PHE A 201 -14.35 16.98 4.98
CA PHE A 201 -13.46 17.94 4.32
C PHE A 201 -14.23 19.09 3.66
N ARG A 202 -15.38 18.77 3.05
CA ARG A 202 -16.27 19.78 2.46
C ARG A 202 -16.83 20.73 3.53
N GLN A 203 -17.36 20.19 4.63
CA GLN A 203 -17.86 21.02 5.73
C GLN A 203 -16.79 21.99 6.25
N ARG A 204 -15.55 21.53 6.41
CA ARG A 204 -14.46 22.37 6.91
C ARG A 204 -14.10 23.53 5.96
N ASN A 205 -14.16 23.31 4.64
CA ASN A 205 -13.91 24.37 3.67
C ASN A 205 -15.10 25.33 3.52
N ASP A 206 -16.33 24.86 3.75
CA ASP A 206 -17.52 25.69 3.77
C ASP A 206 -17.51 26.60 5.04
N ASP A 207 -17.09 26.07 6.20
CA ASP A 207 -16.93 26.83 7.45
C ASP A 207 -15.84 27.93 7.36
N ASP A 208 -14.74 27.67 6.63
CA ASP A 208 -13.67 28.65 6.41
C ASP A 208 -14.08 29.77 5.41
N ASN A 209 -15.03 29.49 4.51
CA ASN A 209 -15.52 30.46 3.52
C ASN A 209 -16.61 31.38 4.07
N ASP A 210 -17.40 30.91 5.04
CA ASP A 210 -18.41 31.72 5.74
C ASP A 210 -17.78 32.71 6.76
N ASN A 211 -16.52 32.49 7.15
CA ASN A 211 -15.78 33.37 8.06
C ASN A 211 -15.08 34.57 7.37
N ILE A 212 -15.17 34.70 6.04
CA ILE A 212 -14.61 35.85 5.29
C ILE A 212 -15.68 36.91 5.00
N VAL A 213 -16.97 36.60 5.16
CA VAL A 213 -18.09 37.51 4.82
C VAL A 213 -18.75 38.16 6.06
N SER A 214 -18.30 37.81 7.27
CA SER A 214 -18.86 38.34 8.52
C SER A 214 -17.82 39.14 9.32
N SER A 215 -17.41 40.29 8.77
CA SER A 215 -16.83 41.38 9.58
C SER A 215 -17.46 42.69 9.11
N PRO A 216 -18.31 43.34 9.93
CA PRO A 216 -18.96 44.60 9.59
C PRO A 216 -17.99 45.79 9.52
#